data_AF-A0A819Z805-F1
#
_entry.id   AF-A0A819Z805-F1
#
_cell.length_a   1.000
_cell.length_b   1.000
_cell.length_c   1.000
_cell.angle_alpha   90.00
_cell.angle_beta   90.00
_cell.angle_gamma   90.00
#
_symmetry.space_group_name_H-M   'P 1'
#
loop_
_entity.id
_entity.type
_entity.pdbx_description
1 polymer ?
#
loop_
_entity_poly.entity_id
_entity_poly.type
_entity_poly.pdbx_seq_one_letter_code
_entity_poly.pdbx_strand_id
1 'polypeptide(L)'
;MSGGSATSSDNMDTDNIRTDNIRRDEEWVIGGIFHLQIQPLDFLMNQNYDMILFTGFILISFYCGIFLNVYPMMIDIHSKHEYFREQLQIETEQMNRLKNDLLHLKHYYRDDVKKDDIICQKCMLPVFDIDSDYIINHLLKNNLPIKKLYNDTLLPLQHVLILICLFNTICMTMIFEKPIKLFLISSLLGIICLFIHGEFFIEDKPNVYYTLIAAIGVFLFSVFLLIKILLTLLNIIYYHTMKNILRNE
;
A
#
# COMPACT_ATOMS: atom_id res chain seq x y z
N MET A 1 11.17 69.84 -43.30
CA MET A 1 10.50 68.75 -44.04
C MET A 1 11.51 67.64 -44.24
N SER A 2 11.18 66.41 -43.78
CA SER A 2 11.83 65.10 -44.04
C SER A 2 13.29 64.92 -43.60
N GLY A 3 13.76 63.86 -42.91
CA GLY A 3 13.15 62.60 -42.45
C GLY A 3 14.22 61.68 -41.78
N GLY A 4 13.76 60.64 -41.05
CA GLY A 4 14.41 59.34 -40.71
C GLY A 4 15.66 59.31 -39.79
N SER A 5 15.67 58.66 -38.60
CA SER A 5 15.72 57.19 -38.27
C SER A 5 17.12 56.57 -38.50
N ALA A 6 17.79 55.75 -37.66
CA ALA A 6 17.36 54.80 -36.62
C ALA A 6 18.45 54.51 -35.55
N THR A 7 18.00 53.83 -34.50
CA THR A 7 18.62 53.23 -33.29
C THR A 7 19.56 52.03 -33.53
N SER A 8 20.44 51.73 -32.56
CA SER A 8 21.02 50.39 -32.32
C SER A 8 20.73 49.92 -30.89
N SER A 9 20.17 48.73 -30.73
CA SER A 9 20.18 47.97 -29.46
C SER A 9 20.48 46.51 -29.77
N ASP A 10 21.66 46.04 -29.38
CA ASP A 10 22.04 44.63 -29.38
C ASP A 10 22.55 44.27 -27.99
N ASN A 11 22.21 43.05 -27.54
CA ASN A 11 22.67 42.30 -26.36
C ASN A 11 21.61 41.99 -25.30
N MET A 12 20.65 41.13 -25.64
CA MET A 12 19.94 40.25 -24.69
C MET A 12 19.50 38.98 -25.44
N ASP A 13 20.37 38.00 -25.67
CA ASP A 13 19.92 36.71 -26.25
C ASP A 13 20.76 35.46 -25.92
N THR A 14 21.89 35.60 -25.20
CA THR A 14 22.79 34.44 -24.98
C THR A 14 22.49 33.61 -23.72
N ASP A 15 21.74 34.14 -22.74
CA ASP A 15 21.47 33.41 -21.49
C ASP A 15 20.26 32.46 -21.57
N ASN A 16 19.29 32.72 -22.45
CA ASN A 16 18.12 31.83 -22.62
C ASN A 16 18.47 30.49 -23.29
N ILE A 17 19.49 30.45 -24.14
CA ILE A 17 19.86 29.25 -24.89
C ILE A 17 20.49 28.18 -23.97
N ARG A 18 21.15 28.60 -22.89
CA ARG A 18 21.86 27.69 -21.99
C ARG A 18 20.93 26.96 -21.03
N THR A 19 19.86 27.61 -20.58
CA THR A 19 18.82 27.00 -19.72
C THR A 19 17.94 26.01 -20.47
N ASP A 20 17.67 26.24 -21.76
CA ASP A 20 16.83 25.36 -22.58
C ASP A 20 17.54 24.05 -22.98
N ASN A 21 18.87 24.04 -23.03
CA ASN A 21 19.62 22.81 -23.29
C ASN A 21 19.71 21.92 -22.04
N ILE A 22 19.89 22.49 -20.84
CA ILE A 22 19.91 21.71 -19.59
C ILE A 22 18.52 21.12 -19.30
N ARG A 23 17.45 21.88 -19.58
CA ARG A 23 16.07 21.40 -19.41
C ARG A 23 15.70 20.29 -20.40
N ARG A 24 16.21 20.35 -21.65
CA ARG A 24 16.02 19.27 -22.62
C ARG A 24 16.73 17.99 -22.17
N ASP A 25 17.97 18.08 -21.68
CA ASP A 25 18.72 16.89 -21.27
C ASP A 25 18.10 16.18 -20.05
N GLU A 26 17.47 16.91 -19.12
CA GLU A 26 16.68 16.30 -18.02
C GLU A 26 15.38 15.62 -18.50
N GLU A 27 14.71 16.18 -19.51
CA GLU A 27 13.55 15.54 -20.15
C GLU A 27 13.93 14.25 -20.89
N TRP A 28 15.13 14.17 -21.47
CA TRP A 28 15.64 12.95 -22.10
C TRP A 28 16.03 11.87 -21.07
N VAL A 29 16.54 12.23 -19.89
CA VAL A 29 16.88 11.26 -18.85
C VAL A 29 15.62 10.69 -18.17
N ILE A 30 14.59 11.51 -17.95
CA ILE A 30 13.31 11.05 -17.41
C ILE A 30 12.50 10.27 -18.46
N GLY A 31 12.58 10.67 -19.74
CA GLY A 31 11.99 9.93 -20.87
C GLY A 31 12.70 8.61 -21.19
N GLY A 32 14.02 8.53 -20.95
CA GLY A 32 14.84 7.34 -21.21
C GLY A 32 14.60 6.19 -20.24
N ILE A 33 14.26 6.47 -18.98
CA ILE A 33 13.94 5.43 -17.99
C ILE A 33 12.54 4.82 -18.23
N PHE A 34 11.63 5.57 -18.84
CA PHE A 34 10.32 5.06 -19.29
C PHE A 34 10.35 4.38 -20.66
N HIS A 35 11.47 4.44 -21.38
CA HIS A 35 11.65 3.81 -22.69
C HIS A 35 12.13 2.35 -22.61
N LEU A 36 11.91 1.67 -21.48
CA LEU A 36 11.81 0.21 -21.48
C LEU A 36 10.50 -0.15 -22.20
N GLN A 37 10.54 -0.08 -23.54
CA GLN A 37 9.48 -0.45 -24.45
C GLN A 37 9.18 -1.95 -24.27
N ILE A 38 8.33 -2.25 -23.30
CA ILE A 38 7.35 -3.30 -23.47
C ILE A 38 6.53 -2.80 -24.68
N GLN A 39 6.79 -3.37 -25.86
CA GLN A 39 5.92 -3.12 -27.01
C GLN A 39 4.48 -3.35 -26.52
N PRO A 40 3.58 -2.36 -26.63
CA PRO A 40 2.22 -2.53 -26.14
C PRO A 40 1.66 -3.80 -26.77
N LEU A 41 0.93 -4.57 -25.97
CA LEU A 41 0.29 -5.81 -26.40
C LEU A 41 -0.56 -5.58 -27.66
N ASP A 42 -0.93 -4.34 -27.96
CA ASP A 42 -1.45 -3.85 -29.24
C ASP A 42 -0.70 -4.38 -30.47
N PHE A 43 0.64 -4.44 -30.48
CA PHE A 43 1.38 -4.99 -31.64
C PHE A 43 1.20 -6.51 -31.80
N LEU A 44 1.05 -7.23 -30.68
CA LEU A 44 0.94 -8.69 -30.63
C LEU A 44 -0.53 -9.17 -30.79
N MET A 45 -1.49 -8.38 -30.31
CA MET A 45 -2.93 -8.60 -30.45
C MET A 45 -3.46 -8.22 -31.83
N ASN A 46 -2.81 -7.29 -32.53
CA ASN A 46 -3.22 -6.82 -33.86
C ASN A 46 -3.02 -7.87 -34.99
N GLN A 47 -2.48 -9.07 -34.69
CA GLN A 47 -2.30 -10.13 -35.69
C GLN A 47 -3.16 -11.39 -35.48
N ASN A 48 -3.69 -11.66 -34.27
CA ASN A 48 -4.42 -12.91 -34.02
C ASN A 48 -5.58 -12.74 -33.02
N TYR A 49 -6.80 -12.87 -33.52
CA TYR A 49 -8.05 -12.88 -32.74
C TYR A 49 -8.03 -13.91 -31.60
N ASP A 50 -7.45 -15.08 -31.84
CA ASP A 50 -7.40 -16.16 -30.85
C ASP A 50 -6.50 -15.81 -29.66
N MET A 51 -5.43 -15.04 -29.88
CA MET A 51 -4.54 -14.57 -28.80
C MET A 51 -5.22 -13.54 -27.89
N ILE A 52 -6.11 -12.71 -28.46
CA ILE A 52 -6.92 -11.74 -27.70
C ILE A 52 -7.88 -12.46 -26.76
N LEU A 53 -8.63 -13.43 -27.30
CA LEU A 53 -9.60 -14.21 -26.52
C LEU A 53 -8.91 -15.03 -25.43
N PHE A 54 -7.77 -15.67 -25.76
CA PHE A 54 -6.99 -16.43 -24.80
C PHE A 54 -6.48 -15.56 -23.65
N THR A 55 -5.94 -14.38 -23.96
CA THR A 55 -5.49 -13.41 -22.95
C THR A 55 -6.64 -12.95 -22.07
N GLY A 56 -7.80 -12.65 -22.65
CA GLY A 56 -9.02 -12.30 -21.91
C GLY A 56 -9.48 -13.42 -20.97
N PHE A 57 -9.47 -14.67 -21.44
CA PHE A 57 -9.83 -15.84 -20.63
C PHE A 57 -8.90 -16.05 -19.43
N ILE A 58 -7.58 -15.90 -19.64
CA ILE A 58 -6.59 -15.97 -18.55
C ILE A 58 -6.85 -14.87 -17.53
N LEU A 59 -7.06 -13.62 -17.99
CA LEU A 59 -7.33 -12.49 -17.11
C LEU A 59 -8.59 -12.71 -16.26
N ILE A 60 -9.70 -13.14 -16.87
CA ILE A 60 -10.94 -13.45 -16.15
C ILE A 60 -10.68 -14.54 -15.10
N SER A 61 -10.03 -15.63 -15.48
CA SER A 61 -9.74 -16.75 -14.58
C SER A 61 -8.90 -16.31 -13.38
N PHE A 62 -7.90 -15.46 -13.62
CA PHE A 62 -7.03 -14.92 -12.58
C PHE A 62 -7.79 -13.98 -11.62
N TYR A 63 -8.58 -13.04 -12.15
CA TYR A 63 -9.43 -12.16 -11.31
C TYR A 63 -10.47 -12.96 -10.52
N CYS A 64 -11.11 -13.97 -11.11
CA CYS A 64 -12.01 -14.87 -10.39
C CYS A 64 -11.30 -15.60 -9.24
N GLY A 65 -10.09 -16.13 -9.50
CA GLY A 65 -9.27 -16.76 -8.46
C GLY A 65 -8.93 -15.80 -7.32
N ILE A 66 -8.57 -14.54 -7.63
CA ILE A 66 -8.35 -13.50 -6.64
C ILE A 66 -9.62 -13.28 -5.81
N PHE A 67 -10.78 -13.08 -6.44
CA PHE A 67 -12.02 -12.79 -5.73
C PHE A 67 -12.47 -13.93 -4.82
N LEU A 68 -12.32 -15.18 -5.27
CA LEU A 68 -12.63 -16.37 -4.46
C LEU A 68 -11.72 -16.53 -3.25
N ASN A 69 -10.51 -15.95 -3.25
CA ASN A 69 -9.60 -15.98 -2.11
C ASN A 69 -9.76 -14.76 -1.19
N VAL A 70 -9.87 -13.56 -1.75
CA VAL A 70 -9.94 -12.31 -0.98
C VAL A 70 -11.25 -12.19 -0.21
N TYR A 71 -12.37 -12.51 -0.84
CA TYR A 71 -13.69 -12.36 -0.24
C TYR A 71 -13.87 -13.16 1.07
N PRO A 72 -13.55 -14.47 1.13
CA PRO A 72 -13.64 -15.21 2.38
C PRO A 72 -12.63 -14.72 3.43
N MET A 73 -11.43 -14.28 3.04
CA MET A 73 -10.48 -13.68 4.00
C MET A 73 -11.02 -12.39 4.64
N MET A 74 -11.67 -11.53 3.84
CA MET A 74 -12.32 -10.33 4.37
C MET A 74 -13.45 -10.69 5.35
N ILE A 75 -14.27 -11.70 5.03
CA ILE A 75 -15.34 -12.16 5.93
C ILE A 75 -14.78 -12.73 7.22
N ASP A 76 -13.74 -13.57 7.14
CA ASP A 76 -13.12 -14.18 8.32
C ASP A 76 -12.56 -13.10 9.25
N ILE A 77 -11.80 -12.14 8.71
CA ILE A 77 -11.27 -11.00 9.47
C ILE A 77 -12.39 -10.14 10.06
N HIS A 78 -13.45 -9.87 9.29
CA HIS A 78 -14.59 -9.10 9.78
C HIS A 78 -15.32 -9.83 10.92
N SER A 79 -15.55 -11.13 10.80
CA SER A 79 -16.24 -11.94 11.80
C SER A 79 -15.47 -12.05 13.11
N LYS A 80 -14.14 -12.06 13.05
CA LYS A 80 -13.25 -12.13 14.22
C LYS A 80 -12.91 -10.75 14.79
N HIS A 81 -13.25 -9.67 14.09
CA HIS A 81 -12.88 -8.32 14.48
C HIS A 81 -13.36 -7.95 15.89
N GLU A 82 -14.62 -8.25 16.20
CA GLU A 82 -15.22 -7.91 17.50
C GLU A 82 -14.58 -8.72 18.63
N TYR A 83 -14.39 -10.02 18.42
CA TYR A 83 -13.65 -10.89 19.34
C TYR A 83 -12.25 -10.36 19.61
N PHE A 84 -11.51 -9.99 18.56
CA PHE A 84 -10.17 -9.51 18.74
C PHE A 84 -10.12 -8.14 19.42
N ARG A 85 -11.11 -7.25 19.19
CA ARG A 85 -11.22 -5.97 19.89
C ARG A 85 -11.42 -6.18 21.39
N GLU A 86 -12.31 -7.09 21.75
CA GLU A 86 -12.61 -7.43 23.14
C GLU A 86 -11.40 -8.06 23.84
N GLN A 87 -10.76 -9.04 23.21
CA GLN A 87 -9.57 -9.68 23.76
C GLN A 87 -8.40 -8.72 23.93
N LEU A 88 -8.16 -7.82 22.97
CA LEU A 88 -7.12 -6.79 23.09
C LEU A 88 -7.42 -5.82 24.24
N GLN A 89 -8.69 -5.47 24.46
CA GLN A 89 -9.09 -4.64 25.59
C GLN A 89 -8.84 -5.36 26.93
N ILE A 90 -9.23 -6.63 27.04
CA ILE A 90 -9.00 -7.45 28.23
C ILE A 90 -7.50 -7.56 28.53
N GLU A 91 -6.68 -7.85 27.53
CA GLU A 91 -5.22 -7.98 27.68
C GLU A 91 -4.60 -6.64 28.11
N THR A 92 -5.06 -5.52 27.53
CA THR A 92 -4.63 -4.17 27.92
C THR A 92 -5.02 -3.84 29.36
N GLU A 93 -6.24 -4.19 29.78
CA GLU A 93 -6.72 -3.99 31.14
C GLU A 93 -5.95 -4.84 32.15
N GLN A 94 -5.71 -6.12 31.84
CA GLN A 94 -4.89 -7.01 32.67
C GLN A 94 -3.47 -6.50 32.83
N MET A 95 -2.86 -6.00 31.75
CA MET A 95 -1.53 -5.42 31.80
C MET A 95 -1.49 -4.09 32.57
N ASN A 96 -2.50 -3.23 32.43
CA ASN A 96 -2.59 -2.01 33.23
C ASN A 96 -2.76 -2.32 34.73
N ARG A 97 -3.52 -3.37 35.09
CA ARG A 97 -3.61 -3.85 36.47
C ARG A 97 -2.26 -4.34 36.98
N LEU A 98 -1.58 -5.19 36.21
CA LEU A 98 -0.25 -5.69 36.56
C LEU A 98 0.77 -4.55 36.74
N LYS A 99 0.71 -3.52 35.89
CA LYS A 99 1.53 -2.32 36.03
C LYS A 99 1.26 -1.59 37.35
N ASN A 100 -0.02 -1.39 37.69
CA ASN A 100 -0.39 -0.74 38.94
C ASN A 100 0.01 -1.55 40.17
N ASP A 101 -0.12 -2.88 40.12
CA ASP A 101 0.31 -3.78 41.20
C ASP A 101 1.83 -3.72 41.41
N LEU A 102 2.61 -3.72 40.31
CA LEU A 102 4.07 -3.55 40.37
C LEU A 102 4.49 -2.18 40.91
N LEU A 103 3.78 -1.11 40.53
CA LEU A 103 4.02 0.24 41.06
C LEU A 103 3.69 0.32 42.56
N HIS A 104 2.58 -0.28 43.00
CA HIS A 104 2.21 -0.38 44.41
C HIS A 104 3.24 -1.18 45.21
N LEU A 105 3.70 -2.31 44.66
CA LEU A 105 4.74 -3.14 45.28
C LEU A 105 6.04 -2.33 45.44
N LYS A 106 6.45 -1.59 44.40
CA LYS A 106 7.62 -0.70 44.45
C LYS A 106 7.49 0.37 45.53
N HIS A 107 6.32 0.99 45.65
CA HIS A 107 6.04 1.98 46.70
C HIS A 107 6.12 1.36 48.10
N TYR A 108 5.45 0.22 48.32
CA TYR A 108 5.46 -0.50 49.59
C TYR A 108 6.89 -0.82 50.06
N TYR A 109 7.71 -1.42 49.18
CA TYR A 109 9.10 -1.72 49.54
C TYR A 109 9.95 -0.45 49.75
N ARG A 110 9.69 0.62 49.01
CA ARG A 110 10.45 1.87 49.11
C ARG A 110 10.14 2.65 50.38
N ASP A 111 8.87 2.68 50.81
CA ASP A 111 8.39 3.58 51.86
C ASP A 111 8.20 2.87 53.21
N ASP A 112 7.83 1.58 53.21
CA ASP A 112 7.54 0.81 54.44
C ASP A 112 8.72 -0.08 54.86
N VAL A 113 9.36 -0.81 53.93
CA VAL A 113 10.48 -1.70 54.28
C VAL A 113 11.80 -0.95 54.54
N LYS A 114 11.98 0.24 53.96
CA LYS A 114 13.18 1.06 54.22
C LYS A 114 13.29 1.55 55.66
N LYS A 115 12.20 1.60 56.42
CA LYS A 115 12.19 2.21 57.77
C LYS A 115 12.67 1.26 58.87
N ASP A 116 12.60 -0.06 58.68
CA ASP A 116 12.70 -1.00 59.81
C ASP A 116 13.94 -1.90 59.82
N ASP A 117 14.70 -2.08 58.73
CA ASP A 117 15.90 -2.96 58.79
C ASP A 117 16.99 -2.69 57.72
N ILE A 118 18.22 -2.38 58.16
CA ILE A 118 19.39 -2.06 57.32
C ILE A 118 19.89 -3.30 56.55
N ILE A 119 19.71 -4.50 57.12
CA ILE A 119 20.15 -5.77 56.50
C ILE A 119 19.20 -6.15 55.35
N CYS A 120 17.90 -5.89 55.51
CA CYS A 120 16.88 -6.16 54.49
C CYS A 120 17.03 -5.23 53.27
N GLN A 121 17.43 -3.96 53.48
CA GLN A 121 17.71 -3.02 52.39
C GLN A 121 18.77 -3.51 51.40
N LYS A 122 19.86 -4.13 51.86
CA LYS A 122 20.93 -4.63 50.98
C LYS A 122 20.48 -5.81 50.11
N CYS A 123 19.62 -6.68 50.64
CA CYS A 123 19.08 -7.82 49.90
C CYS A 123 18.04 -7.40 48.85
N MET A 124 17.30 -6.31 49.10
CA MET A 124 16.25 -5.81 48.21
C MET A 124 16.74 -4.72 47.23
N LEU A 125 17.97 -4.20 47.39
CA LEU A 125 18.60 -3.23 46.48
C LEU A 125 18.48 -3.59 44.99
N PRO A 126 18.72 -4.85 44.57
CA PRO A 126 18.58 -5.25 43.18
C PRO A 126 17.14 -5.10 42.67
N VAL A 127 16.14 -5.30 43.52
CA VAL A 127 14.71 -5.14 43.18
C VAL A 127 14.34 -3.66 43.06
N PHE A 128 14.99 -2.79 43.82
CA PHE A 128 14.81 -1.34 43.73
C PHE A 128 15.45 -0.72 42.48
N ASP A 129 16.54 -1.32 41.99
CA ASP A 129 17.25 -0.92 40.76
C ASP A 129 16.66 -1.56 39.49
N ILE A 130 15.68 -2.46 39.62
CA ILE A 130 14.93 -2.93 38.46
C ILE A 130 14.16 -1.76 37.87
N ASP A 131 14.48 -1.42 36.63
CA ASP A 131 13.71 -0.47 35.82
C ASP A 131 12.37 -1.13 35.43
N SER A 132 11.46 -1.11 36.40
CA SER A 132 10.10 -1.63 36.29
C SER A 132 9.37 -1.00 35.11
N ASP A 133 9.62 0.28 34.82
CA ASP A 133 9.01 0.96 33.68
C ASP A 133 9.55 0.40 32.36
N TYR A 134 10.86 0.18 32.26
CA TYR A 134 11.45 -0.50 31.10
C TYR A 134 10.91 -1.93 30.92
N ILE A 135 10.87 -2.74 31.98
CA ILE A 135 10.40 -4.13 31.89
C ILE A 135 8.92 -4.20 31.51
N ILE A 136 8.08 -3.36 32.12
CA ILE A 136 6.64 -3.32 31.83
C ILE A 136 6.40 -2.83 30.41
N ASN A 137 7.07 -1.76 29.99
CA ASN A 137 6.95 -1.25 28.62
C ASN A 137 7.50 -2.25 27.59
N HIS A 138 8.57 -2.98 27.91
CA HIS A 138 9.13 -4.01 27.05
C HIS A 138 8.18 -5.22 26.93
N LEU A 139 7.57 -5.67 28.02
CA LEU A 139 6.56 -6.74 28.00
C LEU A 139 5.31 -6.31 27.22
N LEU A 140 4.84 -5.08 27.43
CA LEU A 140 3.73 -4.48 26.66
C LEU A 140 4.04 -4.39 25.17
N LYS A 141 5.27 -4.03 24.79
CA LYS A 141 5.66 -3.88 23.39
C LYS A 141 5.88 -5.21 22.68
N ASN A 142 6.46 -6.21 23.37
CA ASN A 142 7.01 -7.40 22.71
C ASN A 142 6.29 -8.72 23.03
N ASN A 143 5.43 -8.80 24.05
CA ASN A 143 4.84 -10.06 24.55
C ASN A 143 3.30 -10.04 24.66
N LEU A 144 2.62 -9.44 23.69
CA LEU A 144 1.15 -9.55 23.58
C LEU A 144 0.79 -10.73 22.64
N PRO A 145 0.52 -11.94 23.19
CA PRO A 145 0.13 -13.11 22.39
C PRO A 145 -1.10 -12.85 21.51
N ILE A 146 -2.05 -12.01 21.96
CA ILE A 146 -3.21 -11.66 21.14
C ILE A 146 -2.76 -10.75 19.98
N LYS A 147 -1.88 -9.76 20.19
CA LYS A 147 -1.33 -8.94 19.09
C LYS A 147 -0.64 -9.80 18.02
N LYS A 148 0.08 -10.85 18.42
CA LYS A 148 0.73 -11.79 17.49
C LYS A 148 -0.29 -12.60 16.68
N LEU A 149 -1.25 -13.24 17.34
CA LEU A 149 -2.34 -13.98 16.68
C LEU A 149 -3.14 -13.07 15.72
N TYR A 150 -3.26 -11.80 16.09
CA TYR A 150 -3.94 -10.77 15.33
C TYR A 150 -3.16 -10.40 14.06
N ASN A 151 -1.86 -10.14 14.17
CA ASN A 151 -1.00 -9.88 13.02
C ASN A 151 -0.95 -11.10 12.08
N ASP A 152 -0.87 -12.31 12.62
CA ASP A 152 -0.90 -13.55 11.82
C ASP A 152 -2.21 -13.70 11.00
N THR A 153 -3.32 -13.17 11.50
CA THR A 153 -4.61 -13.20 10.80
C THR A 153 -4.74 -12.12 9.72
N LEU A 154 -4.19 -10.93 9.96
CA LEU A 154 -4.24 -9.78 9.04
C LEU A 154 -3.23 -9.87 7.89
N LEU A 155 -2.03 -10.38 8.18
CA LEU A 155 -0.86 -10.32 7.31
C LEU A 155 -1.09 -11.00 5.95
N PRO A 156 -1.76 -12.16 5.85
CA PRO A 156 -2.08 -12.78 4.56
C PRO A 156 -2.92 -11.87 3.67
N LEU A 157 -3.97 -11.23 4.22
CA LEU A 157 -4.82 -10.32 3.46
C LEU A 157 -4.02 -9.12 2.96
N GLN A 158 -3.20 -8.50 3.81
CA GLN A 158 -2.38 -7.34 3.42
C GLN A 158 -1.43 -7.66 2.27
N HIS A 159 -0.74 -8.80 2.30
CA HIS A 159 0.14 -9.25 1.22
C HIS A 159 -0.63 -9.46 -0.07
N VAL A 160 -1.78 -10.11 0.00
CA VAL A 160 -2.64 -10.34 -1.16
C VAL A 160 -3.11 -9.02 -1.76
N LEU A 161 -3.48 -8.03 -0.95
CA LEU A 161 -3.88 -6.70 -1.44
C LEU A 161 -2.75 -5.99 -2.19
N ILE A 162 -1.51 -6.03 -1.67
CA ILE A 162 -0.34 -5.46 -2.34
C ILE A 162 -0.11 -6.15 -3.69
N LEU A 163 -0.18 -7.48 -3.73
CA LEU A 163 -0.05 -8.25 -4.97
C LEU A 163 -1.12 -7.89 -6.00
N ILE A 164 -2.37 -7.69 -5.57
CA ILE A 164 -3.47 -7.26 -6.45
C ILE A 164 -3.21 -5.85 -7.00
N CYS A 165 -2.76 -4.91 -6.17
CA CYS A 165 -2.41 -3.56 -6.62
C CYS A 165 -1.30 -3.58 -7.67
N LEU A 166 -0.26 -4.40 -7.47
CA LEU A 166 0.81 -4.59 -8.45
C LEU A 166 0.29 -5.22 -9.75
N PHE A 167 -0.51 -6.28 -9.64
CA PHE A 167 -1.11 -6.96 -10.79
C PHE A 167 -2.02 -6.02 -11.61
N ASN A 168 -2.87 -5.24 -10.94
CA ASN A 168 -3.70 -4.22 -11.58
C ASN A 168 -2.85 -3.20 -12.33
N THR A 169 -1.74 -2.78 -11.73
CA THR A 169 -0.79 -1.84 -12.34
C THR A 169 -0.18 -2.42 -13.61
N ILE A 170 0.28 -3.69 -13.56
CA ILE A 170 0.81 -4.41 -14.73
C ILE A 170 -0.25 -4.54 -15.84
N CYS A 171 -1.48 -4.94 -15.49
CA CYS A 171 -2.57 -5.07 -16.45
C CYS A 171 -2.85 -3.74 -17.16
N MET A 172 -2.85 -2.63 -16.41
CA MET A 172 -3.08 -1.32 -16.99
C MET A 172 -1.99 -0.89 -17.96
N THR A 173 -0.72 -1.13 -17.61
CA THR A 173 0.42 -0.81 -18.48
C THR A 173 0.47 -1.65 -19.74
N MET A 174 -0.03 -2.89 -19.69
CA MET A 174 0.00 -3.82 -20.82
C MET A 174 -1.15 -3.60 -21.81
N ILE A 175 -2.33 -3.18 -21.32
CA ILE A 175 -3.58 -3.17 -22.11
C ILE A 175 -3.98 -1.78 -22.58
N PHE A 176 -3.69 -0.72 -21.82
CA PHE A 176 -4.12 0.63 -22.18
C PHE A 176 -2.95 1.46 -22.69
N GLU A 177 -3.16 2.15 -23.81
CA GLU A 177 -2.16 3.04 -24.43
C GLU A 177 -1.93 4.33 -23.61
N LYS A 178 -2.96 4.82 -22.88
CA LYS A 178 -2.86 6.02 -22.02
C LYS A 178 -3.59 5.86 -20.66
N PRO A 179 -3.08 5.03 -19.73
CA PRO A 179 -3.75 4.72 -18.48
C PRO A 179 -3.60 5.75 -17.36
N ILE A 180 -3.12 6.98 -17.64
CA ILE A 180 -2.63 7.93 -16.61
C ILE A 180 -3.59 8.07 -15.40
N LYS A 181 -4.89 8.26 -15.65
CA LYS A 181 -5.88 8.40 -14.57
C LYS A 181 -6.05 7.13 -13.73
N LEU A 182 -6.10 5.96 -14.38
CA LEU A 182 -6.27 4.67 -13.70
C LEU A 182 -5.01 4.27 -12.95
N PHE A 183 -3.84 4.57 -13.54
CA PHE A 183 -2.53 4.35 -12.93
C PHE A 183 -2.36 5.15 -11.64
N LEU A 184 -2.77 6.43 -11.63
CA LEU A 184 -2.75 7.27 -10.42
C LEU A 184 -3.62 6.68 -9.31
N ILE A 185 -4.83 6.23 -9.63
CA ILE A 185 -5.74 5.62 -8.65
C ILE A 185 -5.13 4.35 -8.06
N SER A 186 -4.65 3.43 -8.91
CA SER A 186 -4.02 2.19 -8.46
C SER A 186 -2.75 2.43 -7.63
N SER A 187 -1.95 3.42 -8.02
CA SER A 187 -0.74 3.80 -7.28
C SER A 187 -1.07 4.37 -5.90
N LEU A 188 -2.10 5.22 -5.80
CA LEU A 188 -2.59 5.74 -4.53
C LEU A 188 -3.10 4.61 -3.63
N LEU A 189 -3.89 3.68 -4.18
CA LEU A 189 -4.34 2.48 -3.45
C LEU A 189 -3.17 1.61 -2.98
N GLY A 190 -2.17 1.40 -3.83
CA GLY A 190 -0.95 0.66 -3.48
C GLY A 190 -0.17 1.32 -2.34
N ILE A 191 0.00 2.65 -2.39
CA ILE A 191 0.66 3.43 -1.33
C ILE A 191 -0.12 3.31 -0.01
N ILE A 192 -1.44 3.41 -0.04
CA ILE A 192 -2.29 3.20 1.15
C ILE A 192 -2.09 1.79 1.72
N CYS A 193 -2.06 0.75 0.88
CA CYS A 193 -1.79 -0.62 1.31
C CYS A 193 -0.41 -0.76 1.96
N LEU A 194 0.63 -0.13 1.41
CA LEU A 194 1.99 -0.14 1.98
C LEU A 194 2.05 0.57 3.33
N PHE A 195 1.37 1.70 3.50
CA PHE A 195 1.31 2.39 4.80
C PHE A 195 0.56 1.58 5.85
N ILE A 196 -0.53 0.90 5.47
CA ILE A 196 -1.25 -0.01 6.38
C ILE A 196 -0.37 -1.20 6.77
N HIS A 197 0.37 -1.76 5.81
CA HIS A 197 1.28 -2.89 6.06
C HIS A 197 2.48 -2.50 6.93
N GLY A 198 3.06 -1.32 6.71
CA GLY A 198 4.16 -0.79 7.52
C GLY A 198 3.74 -0.28 8.91
N GLU A 199 2.51 -0.55 9.35
CA GLU A 199 1.93 -0.12 10.63
C GLU A 199 2.01 1.41 10.90
N PHE A 200 2.23 2.23 9.85
CA PHE A 200 2.55 3.66 9.98
C PHE A 200 1.45 4.53 10.62
N PHE A 201 0.23 4.02 10.69
CA PHE A 201 -0.90 4.79 11.22
C PHE A 201 -1.04 4.69 12.74
N ILE A 202 -0.74 3.55 13.41
CA ILE A 202 -0.81 3.36 14.88
C ILE A 202 0.04 2.15 15.32
N GLU A 203 1.17 2.35 16.03
CA GLU A 203 2.10 1.29 16.49
C GLU A 203 1.47 0.35 17.56
N ASP A 204 0.44 0.84 18.26
CA ASP A 204 -0.15 0.18 19.44
C ASP A 204 -1.50 -0.51 19.21
N LYS A 205 -2.13 -0.36 18.03
CA LYS A 205 -3.44 -0.97 17.75
C LYS A 205 -3.51 -1.57 16.35
N PRO A 206 -4.05 -2.80 16.21
CA PRO A 206 -4.26 -3.39 14.89
C PRO A 206 -5.28 -2.61 14.07
N ASN A 207 -4.91 -2.24 12.84
CA ASN A 207 -5.72 -1.42 11.94
C ASN A 207 -6.68 -2.25 11.06
N VAL A 208 -7.56 -3.07 11.67
CA VAL A 208 -8.53 -3.90 10.91
C VAL A 208 -9.46 -3.08 10.07
N TYR A 209 -10.04 -2.01 10.62
CA TYR A 209 -10.95 -1.17 9.85
C TYR A 209 -10.26 -0.59 8.62
N TYR A 210 -9.05 -0.05 8.76
CA TYR A 210 -8.30 0.47 7.63
C TYR A 210 -7.93 -0.63 6.63
N THR A 211 -7.53 -1.81 7.10
CA THR A 211 -7.21 -2.95 6.22
C THR A 211 -8.45 -3.43 5.46
N LEU A 212 -9.61 -3.55 6.11
CA LEU A 212 -10.87 -3.94 5.49
C LEU A 212 -11.37 -2.88 4.50
N ILE A 213 -11.30 -1.60 4.85
CA ILE A 213 -11.68 -0.49 3.96
C ILE A 213 -10.78 -0.48 2.73
N ALA A 214 -9.46 -0.62 2.92
CA ALA A 214 -8.52 -0.73 1.82
C ALA A 214 -8.80 -1.98 0.98
N ALA A 215 -9.12 -3.12 1.60
CA ALA A 215 -9.47 -4.35 0.90
C ALA A 215 -10.70 -4.18 0.01
N ILE A 216 -11.76 -3.57 0.54
CA ILE A 216 -12.98 -3.25 -0.22
C ILE A 216 -12.65 -2.29 -1.37
N GLY A 217 -11.84 -1.26 -1.13
CA GLY A 217 -11.41 -0.31 -2.17
C GLY A 217 -10.65 -1.00 -3.31
N VAL A 218 -9.65 -1.81 -2.97
CA VAL A 218 -8.86 -2.59 -3.94
C VAL A 218 -9.75 -3.59 -4.67
N PHE A 219 -10.67 -4.26 -3.98
CA PHE A 219 -11.61 -5.21 -4.57
C PHE A 219 -12.53 -4.53 -5.60
N LEU A 220 -13.19 -3.43 -5.23
CA LEU A 220 -14.08 -2.68 -6.12
C LEU A 220 -13.32 -2.10 -7.32
N PHE A 221 -12.12 -1.56 -7.09
CA PHE A 221 -11.27 -1.07 -8.18
C PHE A 221 -10.86 -2.20 -9.13
N SER A 222 -10.55 -3.39 -8.62
CA SER A 222 -10.21 -4.56 -9.42
C SER A 222 -11.39 -5.04 -10.27
N VAL A 223 -12.60 -5.08 -9.72
CA VAL A 223 -13.83 -5.38 -10.47
C VAL A 223 -14.06 -4.35 -11.58
N PHE A 224 -13.92 -3.07 -11.25
CA PHE A 224 -14.05 -1.98 -12.23
C PHE A 224 -13.01 -2.10 -13.35
N LEU A 225 -11.76 -2.40 -13.00
CA LEU A 225 -10.67 -2.59 -13.96
C LEU A 225 -10.95 -3.78 -14.88
N LEU A 226 -11.41 -4.91 -14.33
CA LEU A 226 -11.80 -6.08 -15.12
C LEU A 226 -12.88 -5.73 -16.14
N ILE A 227 -13.95 -5.03 -15.73
CA ILE A 227 -15.01 -4.59 -16.65
C ILE A 227 -14.44 -3.69 -17.77
N LYS A 228 -13.53 -2.76 -17.42
CA LYS A 228 -12.89 -1.89 -18.41
C LYS A 228 -12.01 -2.66 -19.39
N ILE A 229 -11.26 -3.65 -18.92
CA ILE A 229 -10.46 -4.53 -19.76
C ILE A 229 -11.38 -5.30 -20.72
N LEU A 230 -12.45 -5.92 -20.22
CA LEU A 230 -13.40 -6.68 -21.05
C LEU A 230 -14.04 -5.82 -22.16
N LEU A 231 -14.48 -4.60 -21.83
CA LEU A 231 -15.02 -3.66 -22.81
C LEU A 231 -13.98 -3.27 -23.87
N THR A 232 -12.73 -3.09 -23.46
CA THR A 232 -11.64 -2.75 -24.39
C THR A 232 -11.34 -3.92 -25.32
N LEU A 233 -11.23 -5.13 -24.79
CA LEU A 233 -11.05 -6.35 -25.59
C LEU A 233 -12.21 -6.56 -26.57
N LEU A 234 -13.45 -6.35 -26.13
CA LEU A 234 -14.64 -6.46 -26.99
C LEU A 234 -14.63 -5.44 -28.13
N ASN A 235 -14.24 -4.19 -27.86
CA ASN A 235 -14.13 -3.15 -28.88
C ASN A 235 -13.04 -3.47 -29.91
N ILE A 236 -11.89 -4.01 -29.48
CA ILE A 236 -10.82 -4.44 -30.38
C ILE A 236 -11.31 -5.57 -31.30
N ILE A 237 -12.00 -6.56 -30.72
CA ILE A 237 -12.63 -7.68 -31.45
C ILE A 237 -13.62 -7.16 -32.50
N TYR A 238 -14.52 -6.27 -32.09
CA TYR A 238 -15.53 -5.69 -32.99
C TYR A 238 -14.89 -4.92 -34.15
N TYR A 239 -13.89 -4.08 -33.84
CA TYR A 239 -13.16 -3.31 -34.85
C TYR A 239 -12.44 -4.23 -35.85
N HIS A 240 -11.78 -5.28 -35.38
CA HIS A 240 -11.10 -6.23 -36.25
C HIS A 240 -12.07 -7.01 -37.13
N THR A 241 -13.24 -7.38 -36.59
CA THR A 241 -14.30 -8.06 -37.35
C THR A 241 -14.84 -7.16 -38.46
N MET A 242 -15.17 -5.90 -38.14
CA MET A 242 -15.66 -4.93 -39.11
C MET A 242 -14.63 -4.64 -40.21
N LYS A 243 -13.35 -4.50 -39.85
CA LYS A 243 -12.25 -4.31 -40.81
C LYS A 243 -12.07 -5.49 -41.76
N ASN A 244 -12.21 -6.72 -41.26
CA ASN A 244 -12.12 -7.93 -42.09
C ASN A 244 -13.30 -8.03 -43.07
N ILE A 245 -14.52 -7.68 -42.65
CA ILE A 245 -15.69 -7.65 -43.53
C ILE A 245 -15.48 -6.64 -44.65
N LEU A 246 -15.09 -5.40 -44.31
CA LEU A 246 -14.85 -4.32 -45.29
C LEU A 246 -13.69 -4.56 -46.26
N ARG A 247 -12.77 -5.50 -45.96
CA ARG A 247 -11.65 -5.85 -46.85
C ARG A 247 -11.95 -7.03 -47.77
N ASN A 248 -12.96 -7.81 -47.44
CA ASN A 248 -13.37 -9.00 -48.20
C ASN A 248 -14.53 -8.71 -49.18
N GLU A 249 -15.08 -7.49 -49.14
CA GLU A 249 -15.93 -6.88 -50.18
C GLU A 249 -15.08 -6.07 -51.16
#